data_AF-A0A832VQ90-F1
#
_entry.id   AF-A0A832VQ90-F1
#
_cell.length_a   1.000
_cell.length_b   1.000
_cell.length_c   1.000
_cell.angle_alpha   90.00
_cell.angle_beta   90.00
_cell.angle_gamma   90.00
#
_symmetry.space_group_name_H-M   'P 1'
#
loop_
_entity.id
_entity.type
_entity.pdbx_description
1 polymer ?
#
loop_
_entity_poly.entity_id
_entity_poly.type
_entity_poly.pdbx_seq_one_letter_code
_entity_poly.pdbx_strand_id
1 'polypeptide(L)'
;MKEFRINMSDEPGSLAELCETIASKDVNILTIVAISGEPASAAILTDNADATSAALDGMGAKYSVADLKSAKLDHKPGSLAAFTRGMSNSEV
;
A
#
# COMPACT_ATOMS: atom_id res chain seq x y z
N MET A 1 -1.75 8.44 -7.93
CA MET A 1 -0.74 7.83 -7.05
C MET A 1 -0.87 6.33 -7.18
N LYS A 2 0.24 5.59 -7.18
CA LYS A 2 0.21 4.13 -7.29
C LYS A 2 0.25 3.51 -5.89
N GLU A 3 -0.57 2.48 -5.71
CA GLU A 3 -0.54 1.59 -4.54
C GLU A 3 0.16 0.29 -4.96
N PHE A 4 1.13 -0.14 -4.17
CA PHE A 4 1.79 -1.43 -4.31
C PHE A 4 1.28 -2.36 -3.22
N ARG A 5 0.67 -3.48 -3.61
CA ARG A 5 0.23 -4.54 -2.69
C ARG A 5 1.19 -5.69 -2.77
N ILE A 6 1.92 -5.94 -1.69
CA ILE A 6 3.10 -6.79 -1.64
C ILE A 6 2.82 -7.95 -0.69
N ASN A 7 3.07 -9.17 -1.16
CA ASN A 7 3.06 -10.35 -0.30
C ASN A 7 4.41 -10.47 0.41
N MET A 8 4.37 -10.84 1.68
CA MET A 8 5.57 -11.01 2.51
C MET A 8 5.43 -12.22 3.43
N SER A 9 6.55 -12.65 3.99
CA SER A 9 6.55 -13.65 5.08
C SER A 9 6.02 -13.02 6.37
N ASP A 10 5.31 -13.80 7.18
CA ASP A 10 4.84 -13.36 8.50
C ASP A 10 5.87 -13.67 9.58
N GLU A 11 7.07 -13.10 9.42
CA GLU A 11 8.22 -13.35 10.29
C GLU A 11 8.85 -12.02 10.71
N PRO A 12 9.42 -11.92 11.93
CA PRO A 12 10.13 -10.73 12.37
C PRO A 12 11.18 -10.25 11.35
N GLY A 13 11.13 -8.97 11.03
CA GLY A 13 12.07 -8.34 10.08
C GLY A 13 11.57 -8.29 8.62
N SER A 14 10.54 -9.04 8.24
CA SER A 14 10.05 -9.06 6.84
C SER A 14 9.61 -7.66 6.34
N LEU A 15 8.92 -6.91 7.20
CA LEU A 15 8.55 -5.51 6.88
C LEU A 15 9.77 -4.58 6.86
N ALA A 16 10.78 -4.84 7.69
CA ALA A 16 11.99 -4.03 7.73
C ALA A 16 12.79 -4.20 6.44
N GLU A 17 13.01 -5.44 5.99
CA GLU A 17 13.69 -5.76 4.73
C GLU A 17 12.99 -5.10 3.53
N LEU A 18 11.65 -5.12 3.51
CA LEU A 18 10.87 -4.42 2.49
C LEU A 18 11.15 -2.90 2.50
N CYS A 19 11.07 -2.26 3.67
CA CYS A 19 11.32 -0.82 3.81
C CYS A 19 12.76 -0.44 3.43
N GLU A 20 13.74 -1.24 3.83
CA GLU A 20 15.16 -1.05 3.49
C GLU A 20 15.40 -1.20 1.98
N THR A 21 14.74 -2.17 1.34
CA THR A 21 14.82 -2.35 -0.12
C THR A 21 14.32 -1.11 -0.85
N ILE A 22 13.18 -0.55 -0.43
CA ILE A 22 12.62 0.68 -1.02
C ILE A 22 13.57 1.86 -0.76
N ALA A 23 14.07 2.00 0.47
CA ALA A 23 15.00 3.07 0.84
C ALA A 23 16.32 2.99 0.04
N SER A 24 16.79 1.79 -0.32
CA SER A 24 18.00 1.60 -1.15
C SER A 24 17.90 2.23 -2.53
N LYS A 25 16.70 2.59 -2.99
CA LYS A 25 16.43 3.32 -4.24
C LYS A 25 16.16 4.81 -4.05
N ASP A 26 16.42 5.35 -2.86
CA ASP A 26 16.16 6.76 -2.51
C ASP A 26 14.67 7.15 -2.67
N VAL A 27 13.79 6.23 -2.27
CA VAL A 27 12.33 6.38 -2.37
C VAL A 27 11.73 6.59 -0.98
N ASN A 28 10.88 7.61 -0.83
CA ASN A 28 10.18 7.86 0.43
C ASN A 28 8.84 7.12 0.48
N ILE A 29 8.52 6.54 1.65
CA ILE A 29 7.23 5.89 1.91
C ILE A 29 6.26 6.94 2.44
N LEU A 30 5.17 7.17 1.73
CA LEU A 30 4.15 8.17 2.08
C LEU A 30 3.04 7.58 2.96
N THR A 31 2.71 6.31 2.76
CA THR A 31 1.68 5.60 3.51
C THR A 31 1.97 4.11 3.47
N ILE A 32 1.70 3.44 4.58
CA ILE A 32 1.79 1.99 4.67
C ILE A 32 0.66 1.44 5.54
N VAL A 33 0.10 0.32 5.11
CA VAL A 33 -0.70 -0.58 5.93
C VAL A 33 -0.11 -1.96 5.79
N ALA A 34 0.20 -2.62 6.90
CA ALA A 34 0.68 -3.99 6.91
C ALA A 34 -0.26 -4.85 7.78
N ILE A 35 -0.55 -6.06 7.31
CA ILE A 35 -1.44 -7.02 7.97
C ILE A 35 -0.69 -8.36 8.03
N SER A 36 -0.53 -8.91 9.24
CA SER A 36 0.01 -10.25 9.47
C SER A 36 -1.02 -11.34 9.19
N GLY A 37 -0.57 -12.58 9.00
CA GLY A 37 -1.42 -13.74 8.70
C GLY A 37 -0.85 -14.62 7.58
N GLU A 38 -1.70 -15.52 7.05
CA GLU A 38 -1.34 -16.42 5.94
C GLU A 38 -2.20 -16.09 4.70
N PRO A 39 -1.72 -15.25 3.76
CA PRO A 39 -0.41 -14.58 3.73
C PRO A 39 -0.38 -13.19 4.39
N ALA A 40 0.77 -12.82 4.95
CA ALA A 40 1.05 -11.46 5.37
C ALA A 40 1.22 -10.56 4.14
N SER A 41 0.81 -9.30 4.27
CA SER A 41 0.85 -8.35 3.17
C SER A 41 1.04 -6.91 3.63
N ALA A 42 1.58 -6.08 2.74
CA ALA A 42 1.61 -4.64 2.89
C ALA A 42 1.05 -3.93 1.65
N ALA A 43 0.27 -2.88 1.89
CA ALA A 43 -0.11 -1.90 0.89
C ALA A 43 0.67 -0.61 1.14
N ILE A 44 1.46 -0.18 0.16
CA ILE A 44 2.33 1.01 0.29
C ILE A 44 2.07 2.01 -0.82
N LEU A 45 2.25 3.28 -0.46
CA LEU A 45 2.32 4.41 -1.39
C LEU A 45 3.70 5.03 -1.24
N THR A 46 4.33 5.33 -2.36
CA THR A 46 5.64 5.97 -2.42
C THR A 46 5.59 7.23 -3.26
N ASP A 47 6.61 8.07 -3.12
CA ASP A 47 6.77 9.28 -3.93
C ASP A 47 7.30 9.02 -5.35
N ASN A 48 7.90 7.85 -5.60
CA ASN A 48 8.42 7.44 -6.90
C ASN A 48 8.04 5.98 -7.25
N ALA A 49 7.02 5.83 -8.09
CA ALA A 49 6.49 4.51 -8.46
C ALA A 49 7.47 3.66 -9.28
N ASP A 50 8.19 4.26 -10.24
CA ASP A 50 9.09 3.51 -11.12
C ASP A 50 10.30 2.96 -10.33
N ALA A 51 10.88 3.79 -9.45
CA ALA A 51 11.96 3.35 -8.57
C ALA A 51 11.49 2.31 -7.55
N THR A 52 10.24 2.40 -7.09
CA THR A 52 9.63 1.39 -6.19
C THR A 52 9.48 0.05 -6.91
N SER A 53 8.94 0.03 -8.13
CA SER A 53 8.86 -1.19 -8.94
C SER A 53 10.24 -1.81 -9.14
N ALA A 54 11.25 -1.00 -9.50
CA ALA A 54 12.61 -1.49 -9.67
C ALA A 54 13.21 -2.06 -8.36
N ALA A 55 12.86 -1.52 -7.20
CA ALA A 55 13.25 -2.05 -5.89
C ALA A 55 12.63 -3.43 -5.64
N LEU A 56 11.31 -3.52 -5.81
CA LEU A 56 10.51 -4.73 -5.56
C LEU A 56 10.86 -5.86 -6.54
N ASP A 57 11.05 -5.52 -7.82
CA ASP A 57 11.51 -6.46 -8.84
C ASP A 57 12.91 -6.99 -8.51
N GLY A 58 13.80 -6.10 -8.05
CA GLY A 58 15.17 -6.44 -7.67
C GLY A 58 15.27 -7.42 -6.51
N MET A 59 14.35 -7.34 -5.53
CA MET A 59 14.29 -8.30 -4.41
C MET A 59 13.45 -9.55 -4.72
N GLY A 60 12.83 -9.64 -5.90
CA GLY A 60 11.96 -10.75 -6.28
C GLY A 60 10.63 -10.78 -5.51
N ALA A 61 10.14 -9.62 -5.04
CA ALA A 61 8.87 -9.53 -4.34
C ALA A 61 7.69 -9.90 -5.25
N LYS A 62 6.68 -10.55 -4.69
CA LYS A 62 5.39 -10.74 -5.37
C LYS A 62 4.47 -9.60 -5.02
N TYR A 63 4.14 -8.77 -6.01
CA TYR A 63 3.28 -7.61 -5.79
C TYR A 63 2.36 -7.33 -6.97
N SER A 64 1.35 -6.51 -6.72
CA SER A 64 0.49 -5.90 -7.75
C SER A 64 0.48 -4.38 -7.59
N VAL A 65 0.21 -3.68 -8.69
CA VAL A 65 0.14 -2.22 -8.73
C VAL A 65 -1.24 -1.79 -9.18
N ALA A 66 -1.83 -0.83 -8.47
CA ALA A 66 -3.12 -0.24 -8.83
C ALA A 66 -3.09 1.28 -8.71
N ASP A 67 -3.99 1.96 -9.42
CA ASP A 67 -4.26 3.37 -9.19
C ASP A 67 -5.05 3.56 -7.90
N LEU A 68 -4.50 4.34 -6.97
CA LEU A 68 -5.20 4.70 -5.75
C LEU A 68 -6.17 5.86 -6.00
N LYS A 69 -7.42 5.69 -5.58
CA LYS A 69 -8.39 6.77 -5.43
C LYS A 69 -8.39 7.25 -3.99
N SER A 70 -8.31 8.56 -3.78
CA SER A 70 -8.33 9.16 -2.45
C SER A 70 -9.51 10.12 -2.30
N ALA A 71 -10.08 10.16 -1.10
CA ALA A 71 -11.13 11.09 -0.71
C ALA A 71 -10.81 11.64 0.68
N LYS A 72 -11.09 12.92 0.90
CA LYS A 72 -11.05 13.54 2.24
C LYS A 72 -12.46 13.54 2.82
N LEU A 73 -12.60 13.10 4.06
CA LEU A 73 -13.89 12.99 4.75
C LEU A 73 -13.90 13.85 6.01
N ASP A 74 -15.09 14.25 6.44
CA ASP A 74 -15.29 14.93 7.72
C ASP A 74 -14.80 14.03 8.88
N HIS A 75 -14.09 14.61 9.84
CA HIS A 75 -13.68 13.92 11.06
C HIS A 75 -14.82 13.86 12.08
N LYS A 76 -15.83 13.01 11.81
CA LYS A 76 -16.99 12.78 12.68
C LYS A 76 -17.50 11.33 12.57
N PRO A 77 -18.20 10.80 13.59
CA PRO A 77 -18.79 9.47 13.53
C PRO A 77 -19.68 9.29 12.29
N GLY A 78 -19.53 8.16 11.61
CA GLY A 78 -20.35 7.80 10.45
C GLY A 78 -19.91 8.39 9.10
N SER A 79 -18.91 9.26 9.02
CA SER A 79 -18.46 9.85 7.74
C SER A 79 -18.05 8.81 6.70
N LEU A 80 -17.24 7.82 7.10
CA LEU A 80 -16.83 6.74 6.19
C LEU A 80 -18.02 5.88 5.77
N ALA A 81 -18.95 5.58 6.70
CA ALA A 81 -20.14 4.79 6.40
C ALA A 81 -21.07 5.50 5.40
N ALA A 82 -21.28 6.80 5.56
CA ALA A 82 -22.08 7.60 4.63
C ALA A 82 -21.42 7.66 3.24
N PHE A 83 -20.10 7.87 3.19
CA PHE A 83 -19.33 7.90 1.95
C PHE A 83 -19.40 6.56 1.20
N THR A 84 -19.11 5.44 1.87
CA THR A 84 -19.13 4.11 1.24
C THR A 84 -20.54 3.67 0.86
N ARG A 85 -21.58 4.10 1.58
CA ARG A 85 -22.97 3.89 1.17
C ARG A 85 -23.31 4.62 -0.12
N GLY A 86 -22.81 5.85 -0.29
CA GLY A 86 -22.95 6.60 -1.54
C GLY A 86 -22.26 5.92 -2.73
N MET A 87 -21.06 5.38 -2.52
CA MET A 87 -20.34 4.61 -3.54
C MET A 87 -21.08 3.35 -3.94
N SER A 88 -21.62 2.57 -2.99
CA SER A 88 -22.39 1.36 -3.31
C SER A 88 -23.63 1.62 -4.17
N ASN A 89 -24.18 2.83 -4.14
CA ASN A 89 -25.36 3.21 -4.91
C ASN A 89 -25.01 3.87 -6.25
N SER A 90 -23.73 4.16 -6.47
CA SER A 90 -23.21 4.72 -7.71
C SER A 90 -22.53 3.57 -8.45
N GLU A 91 -22.80 3.35 -9.75
CA GLU A 91 -22.18 2.24 -10.52
C GLU A 91 -20.68 2.52 -10.84
N VAL A 92 -19.90 2.91 -9.84
CA VAL A 92 -18.49 3.30 -9.94
C VAL A 92 -17.59 2.19 -9.43
#